data_AF-A0A957E2I4-F1
#
_entry.id   AF-A0A957E2I4-F1
#
_cell.length_a   1.000
_cell.length_b   1.000
_cell.length_c   1.000
_cell.angle_alpha   90.00
_cell.angle_beta   90.00
_cell.angle_gamma   90.00
#
_symmetry.space_group_name_H-M   'P 1'
#
loop_
_entity.id
_entity.type
_entity.pdbx_description
1 polymer ?
#
loop_
_entity_poly.entity_id
_entity_poly.type
_entity_poly.pdbx_seq_one_letter_code
_entity_poly.pdbx_strand_id
1 'polypeptide(L)'
;MKKKRPIGISIIAVLMLLNGILTLINGVGFQAGTVVIVFGAAAILLGIGLWFLLSIAWIGTILLQVATLGYALYDWLIVQGPEIDVIGIALAVLIIFYMFSKEVLIAFGRREPDPEPADEIEA
;
A
#
# COMPACT_ATOMS: atom_id res chain seq x y z
N MET A 1 24.92 4.11 -3.07
CA MET A 1 24.37 2.85 -3.59
C MET A 1 22.99 3.12 -4.19
N LYS A 2 22.77 2.88 -5.48
CA LYS A 2 21.45 3.07 -6.11
C LYS A 2 20.54 1.94 -5.62
N LYS A 3 19.59 2.22 -4.72
CA LYS A 3 18.58 1.24 -4.30
C LYS A 3 17.75 0.85 -5.52
N LYS A 4 17.82 -0.42 -5.94
CA LYS A 4 17.01 -0.94 -7.04
C LYS A 4 15.56 -0.96 -6.57
N ARG A 5 14.67 -0.24 -7.25
CA ARG A 5 13.24 -0.18 -6.91
C ARG A 5 12.56 -1.46 -7.43
N PRO A 6 11.95 -2.28 -6.56
CA PRO A 6 11.12 -3.39 -7.00
C PRO A 6 9.96 -2.87 -7.84
N ILE A 7 9.68 -3.55 -8.96
CA ILE A 7 8.63 -3.13 -9.91
C ILE A 7 7.27 -3.04 -9.20
N GLY A 8 6.96 -3.97 -8.29
CA GLY A 8 5.70 -3.95 -7.56
C GLY A 8 5.53 -2.75 -6.63
N ILE A 9 6.60 -2.17 -6.08
CA ILE A 9 6.48 -0.92 -5.29
C ILE A 9 6.03 0.23 -6.19
N SER A 10 6.59 0.32 -7.41
CA SER A 10 6.20 1.35 -8.37
C SER A 10 4.73 1.20 -8.77
N ILE A 11 4.27 -0.03 -9.00
CA ILE A 11 2.86 -0.32 -9.32
C ILE A 11 1.96 0.11 -8.15
N ILE A 12 2.28 -0.30 -6.92
CA ILE A 12 1.50 0.07 -5.73
C ILE A 12 1.49 1.59 -5.53
N ALA A 13 2.62 2.27 -5.71
CA ALA A 13 2.69 3.73 -5.59
C ALA A 13 1.74 4.43 -6.59
N VAL A 14 1.70 3.97 -7.84
CA VAL A 14 0.77 4.50 -8.85
C VAL A 14 -0.68 4.18 -8.50
N LEU A 15 -0.97 2.94 -8.08
CA LEU A 15 -2.32 2.56 -7.65
C LEU A 15 -2.80 3.38 -6.46
N MET A 16 -1.94 3.64 -5.47
CA MET A 16 -2.28 4.47 -4.31
C MET A 16 -2.51 5.93 -4.70
N LEU A 17 -1.71 6.47 -5.63
CA LEU A 17 -1.92 7.81 -6.16
C LEU A 17 -3.27 7.93 -6.87
N LEU A 18 -3.56 7.01 -7.79
CA LEU A 18 -4.82 7.00 -8.54
C LEU A 18 -6.00 6.84 -7.59
N ASN A 19 -5.94 5.88 -6.67
CA ASN A 19 -7.03 5.64 -5.73
C ASN A 19 -7.24 6.83 -4.78
N GLY A 20 -6.15 7.43 -4.29
CA GLY A 20 -6.24 8.63 -3.45
C GLY A 20 -6.86 9.82 -4.18
N ILE A 21 -6.50 10.04 -5.45
CA ILE A 21 -7.12 11.09 -6.29
C ILE A 21 -8.61 10.82 -6.50
N LEU A 22 -8.99 9.59 -6.88
CA LEU A 22 -10.39 9.21 -7.05
C LEU A 22 -11.19 9.37 -5.75
N THR A 23 -10.59 8.99 -4.62
CA THR A 23 -11.18 9.14 -3.29
C THR A 23 -11.42 10.62 -2.95
N LEU A 24 -10.48 11.51 -3.28
CA LEU A 24 -10.66 12.95 -3.09
C LEU A 24 -11.77 13.52 -3.98
N ILE A 25 -11.81 13.13 -5.27
CA ILE A 25 -12.85 13.57 -6.21
C ILE A 25 -14.23 13.15 -5.71
N ASN A 26 -14.38 11.88 -5.32
CA ASN A 26 -15.62 11.37 -4.75
C ASN A 26 -15.95 12.06 -3.41
N GLY A 27 -14.92 12.34 -2.60
CA GLY A 27 -15.07 13.00 -1.32
C GLY A 27 -15.64 14.41 -1.41
N VAL A 28 -15.16 15.18 -2.39
CA VAL A 28 -15.62 16.55 -2.67
C VAL A 28 -16.99 16.56 -3.35
N GLY A 29 -17.28 15.59 -4.22
CA GLY A 29 -18.52 15.54 -5.00
C GLY A 29 -19.76 15.05 -4.24
N PHE A 30 -19.61 14.15 -3.26
CA PHE A 30 -20.74 13.37 -2.71
C PHE A 30 -20.97 13.53 -1.20
N GLN A 31 -20.60 14.66 -0.60
CA GLN A 31 -20.66 14.87 0.87
C GLN A 31 -19.94 13.77 1.67
N ALA A 32 -18.87 13.17 1.13
CA ALA A 32 -18.13 12.19 1.92
C ALA A 32 -17.51 12.93 3.11
N GLY A 33 -17.70 12.37 4.31
CA GLY A 33 -17.25 13.00 5.54
C GLY A 33 -15.75 13.33 5.51
N THR A 34 -15.32 14.30 6.32
CA THR A 34 -13.92 14.77 6.43
C THR A 34 -12.91 13.62 6.51
N VAL A 35 -13.31 12.50 7.11
CA VAL A 35 -12.53 11.25 7.18
C VAL A 35 -12.09 10.79 5.78
N VAL A 36 -12.99 10.69 4.81
CA VAL A 36 -12.67 10.19 3.45
C VAL A 36 -11.63 11.08 2.76
N ILE A 37 -11.74 12.39 2.94
CA ILE A 37 -10.77 13.36 2.39
C ILE A 37 -9.39 13.16 3.02
N VAL A 38 -9.32 12.96 4.35
CA VAL A 38 -8.06 12.69 5.05
C VAL A 38 -7.43 11.38 4.58
N PHE A 39 -8.23 10.33 4.41
CA PHE A 39 -7.75 9.04 3.89
C PHE A 39 -7.25 9.15 2.45
N GLY A 40 -7.95 9.88 1.58
CA GLY A 40 -7.51 10.14 0.21
C GLY A 40 -6.19 10.91 0.15
N ALA A 41 -6.05 11.97 0.95
CA ALA A 41 -4.81 12.74 1.05
C ALA A 41 -3.65 11.89 1.61
N ALA A 42 -3.91 11.09 2.65
CA ALA A 42 -2.92 10.17 3.20
C ALA A 42 -2.47 9.14 2.17
N ALA A 43 -3.39 8.55 1.40
CA ALA A 43 -3.06 7.60 0.33
C ALA A 43 -2.14 8.22 -0.73
N ILE A 44 -2.38 9.48 -1.13
CA ILE A 44 -1.51 10.22 -2.07
C ILE A 44 -0.12 10.42 -1.47
N LEU A 45 -0.03 10.93 -0.24
CA LEU A 45 1.25 11.17 0.43
C LEU A 45 2.06 9.88 0.60
N LEU A 46 1.39 8.78 0.94
CA LEU A 46 2.02 7.46 1.05
C LEU A 46 2.45 6.92 -0.31
N GLY A 47 1.64 7.11 -1.37
CA GLY A 47 2.03 6.75 -2.74
C GLY A 47 3.30 7.48 -3.20
N ILE A 48 3.38 8.78 -2.94
CA ILE A 48 4.60 9.58 -3.17
C ILE A 48 5.76 9.03 -2.32
N GLY A 49 5.52 8.76 -1.03
CA GLY A 49 6.53 8.24 -0.13
C GLY A 49 7.08 6.86 -0.55
N LEU A 50 6.23 5.97 -1.07
CA LEU A 50 6.63 4.68 -1.63
C LEU A 50 7.49 4.87 -2.88
N TRP A 51 7.16 5.84 -3.73
CA TRP A 51 7.96 6.18 -4.91
C TRP A 51 9.40 6.59 -4.54
N PHE A 52 9.56 7.33 -3.45
CA PHE A 52 10.86 7.72 -2.91
C PHE A 52 11.48 6.71 -1.93
N LEU A 53 10.85 5.55 -1.72
CA LEU A 53 11.28 4.52 -0.77
C LEU A 53 11.49 5.06 0.66
N LEU A 54 10.62 5.97 1.12
CA LEU A 54 10.66 6.49 2.49
C LEU A 54 10.20 5.42 3.48
N SER A 55 10.98 5.17 4.53
CA SER A 55 10.67 4.14 5.54
C SER A 55 9.35 4.36 6.26
N ILE A 56 8.92 5.62 6.41
CA ILE A 56 7.63 6.00 6.99
C ILE A 56 6.48 5.58 6.06
N ALA A 57 6.68 5.64 4.74
CA ALA A 57 5.67 5.25 3.76
C ALA A 57 5.42 3.74 3.77
N TRP A 58 6.43 2.93 4.08
CA TRP A 58 6.25 1.49 4.25
C TRP A 58 5.28 1.17 5.40
N ILE A 59 5.54 1.73 6.59
CA ILE A 59 4.67 1.54 7.76
C ILE A 59 3.28 2.13 7.51
N GLY A 60 3.25 3.37 6.98
CA GLY A 60 1.99 4.07 6.73
C GLY A 60 1.10 3.32 5.74
N THR A 61 1.66 2.73 4.69
CA THR A 61 0.88 1.91 3.74
C THR A 61 0.34 0.66 4.41
N ILE A 62 1.12 -0.04 5.24
CA ILE A 62 0.61 -1.21 5.98
C ILE A 62 -0.55 -0.80 6.89
N LEU A 63 -0.37 0.26 7.69
CA LEU A 63 -1.41 0.77 8.59
C LEU A 63 -2.67 1.18 7.83
N LEU A 64 -2.50 1.87 6.70
CA LEU A 64 -3.61 2.29 5.86
C LEU A 64 -4.39 1.08 5.32
N GLN A 65 -3.70 0.05 4.80
CA GLN A 65 -4.38 -1.14 4.29
C GLN A 65 -5.07 -1.95 5.40
N VAL A 66 -4.48 -2.02 6.59
CA VAL A 66 -5.12 -2.64 7.76
C VAL A 66 -6.38 -1.87 8.17
N ALA A 67 -6.33 -0.53 8.17
CA ALA A 67 -7.49 0.30 8.46
C ALA A 67 -8.59 0.12 7.40
N THR A 68 -8.23 0.10 6.11
CA THR A 68 -9.16 -0.17 5.01
C THR A 68 -9.84 -1.54 5.17
N LEU A 69 -9.08 -2.59 5.48
CA LEU A 69 -9.63 -3.92 5.76
C LEU A 69 -10.56 -3.92 6.97
N GLY A 70 -10.15 -3.28 8.07
CA GLY A 70 -10.97 -3.16 9.27
C GLY A 70 -12.30 -2.46 8.99
N TYR A 71 -12.28 -1.40 8.19
CA TYR A 71 -13.49 -0.68 7.78
C TYR A 71 -14.39 -1.55 6.89
N ALA A 72 -13.84 -2.22 5.88
CA ALA A 72 -14.61 -3.11 5.01
C ALA A 72 -15.25 -4.29 5.78
N LEU A 73 -14.52 -4.85 6.75
CA LEU A 73 -15.05 -5.89 7.64
C LEU A 73 -16.11 -5.36 8.60
N TYR A 74 -15.93 -4.16 9.15
CA TYR A 74 -16.93 -3.51 10.01
C TYR A 74 -18.24 -3.26 9.26
N ASP A 75 -18.15 -2.73 8.04
CA ASP A 75 -19.31 -2.47 7.19
C ASP A 75 -20.07 -3.76 6.87
N TRP A 76 -19.32 -4.82 6.52
CA TRP A 76 -19.90 -6.14 6.27
C TRP A 76 -20.59 -6.75 7.49
N LEU A 77 -19.95 -6.68 8.67
CA LEU A 77 -20.46 -7.34 9.89
C LEU A 77 -21.60 -6.57 10.58
N ILE A 78 -21.56 -5.25 10.55
CA ILE A 78 -22.45 -4.40 11.37
C ILE A 78 -23.53 -3.73 10.53
N VAL A 79 -23.16 -3.15 9.38
CA VAL A 79 -24.06 -2.32 8.58
C VAL A 79 -24.93 -3.16 7.65
N GLN A 80 -24.53 -4.41 7.37
CA GLN A 80 -25.21 -5.31 6.42
C GLN A 80 -25.48 -4.62 5.06
N GLY A 81 -24.50 -3.85 4.59
CA GLY A 81 -24.56 -3.20 3.29
C GLY A 81 -24.75 -4.22 2.16
N PRO A 82 -25.46 -3.86 1.07
CA PRO A 82 -25.84 -4.81 0.02
C PRO A 82 -24.68 -5.30 -0.86
N GLU A 83 -23.49 -4.68 -0.80
CA GLU A 83 -22.37 -5.03 -1.67
C GLU A 83 -21.07 -5.14 -0.87
N ILE A 84 -20.55 -6.37 -0.75
CA ILE A 84 -19.21 -6.62 -0.17
C ILE A 84 -18.19 -6.23 -1.24
N ASP A 85 -17.30 -5.28 -0.94
CA ASP A 85 -16.16 -4.95 -1.80
C ASP A 85 -15.06 -6.01 -1.68
N VAL A 86 -15.32 -7.19 -2.23
CA VAL A 86 -14.40 -8.34 -2.22
C VAL A 86 -13.09 -8.00 -2.92
N ILE A 87 -13.14 -7.16 -3.96
CA ILE A 87 -11.96 -6.77 -4.74
C ILE A 87 -11.06 -5.86 -3.90
N GLY A 88 -11.62 -4.85 -3.25
CA GLY A 88 -10.88 -3.96 -2.36
C GLY A 88 -10.22 -4.71 -1.19
N ILE A 89 -10.96 -5.65 -0.59
CA ILE A 89 -10.44 -6.52 0.48
C ILE A 89 -9.26 -7.36 -0.04
N ALA A 90 -9.44 -8.06 -1.18
CA ALA A 90 -8.39 -8.91 -1.74
C ALA A 90 -7.13 -8.11 -2.10
N LEU A 91 -7.31 -6.91 -2.68
CA LEU A 91 -6.20 -6.01 -2.98
C LEU A 91 -5.48 -5.53 -1.72
N ALA A 92 -6.20 -5.15 -0.68
CA ALA A 92 -5.60 -4.69 0.56
C ALA A 92 -4.77 -5.82 1.24
N VAL A 93 -5.31 -7.05 1.27
CA VAL A 93 -4.57 -8.23 1.75
C VAL A 93 -3.32 -8.46 0.91
N LEU A 94 -3.44 -8.46 -0.42
CA LEU A 94 -2.32 -8.67 -1.33
C LEU A 94 -1.23 -7.62 -1.14
N ILE A 95 -1.59 -6.34 -0.99
CA ILE A 95 -0.64 -5.26 -0.75
C ILE A 95 0.08 -5.49 0.59
N ILE A 96 -0.65 -5.83 1.66
CA ILE A 96 -0.02 -6.12 2.95
C ILE A 96 0.99 -7.26 2.81
N PHE A 97 0.61 -8.40 2.23
CA PHE A 97 1.52 -9.53 2.02
C PHE A 97 2.73 -9.14 1.18
N TYR A 98 2.52 -8.39 0.10
CA TYR A 98 3.61 -7.92 -0.76
C TYR A 98 4.57 -6.99 -0.01
N MET A 99 4.07 -6.14 0.90
CA MET A 99 4.90 -5.23 1.70
C MET A 99 5.83 -5.97 2.68
N PHE A 100 5.53 -7.23 3.01
CA PHE A 100 6.40 -8.12 3.78
C PHE A 100 7.29 -9.03 2.92
N SER A 101 7.22 -8.92 1.59
CA SER A 101 8.10 -9.68 0.71
C SER A 101 9.57 -9.29 0.90
N LYS A 102 10.47 -10.26 0.69
CA LYS A 102 11.92 -10.07 0.86
C LYS A 102 12.44 -8.87 0.07
N GLU A 103 11.99 -8.73 -1.18
CA GLU A 103 12.40 -7.65 -2.09
C GLU A 103 12.06 -6.26 -1.53
N VAL A 104 10.85 -6.11 -0.98
CA VAL A 104 10.39 -4.85 -0.39
C VAL A 104 11.15 -4.55 0.89
N LEU A 105 11.32 -5.54 1.76
CA LEU A 105 12.09 -5.39 2.99
C LEU A 105 13.54 -4.96 2.71
N ILE A 106 14.18 -5.53 1.70
CA ILE A 106 15.53 -5.12 1.26
C ILE A 106 15.51 -3.69 0.72
N ALA A 107 14.54 -3.32 -0.12
CA ALA A 107 14.43 -1.96 -0.68
C ALA A 107 14.29 -0.88 0.40
N PHE A 108 13.54 -1.16 1.46
CA PHE A 108 13.38 -0.28 2.63
C PHE A 108 14.50 -0.42 3.68
N GLY A 109 15.50 -1.28 3.46
CA GLY A 109 16.62 -1.49 4.39
C GLY A 109 16.23 -2.17 5.71
N ARG A 110 15.18 -2.99 5.69
CA ARG A 110 14.70 -3.80 6.83
C ARG A 110 15.28 -5.21 6.85
N ARG A 111 15.91 -5.63 5.76
CA ARG A 111 16.58 -6.93 5.63
C ARG A 111 17.85 -6.76 4.79
N GLU A 112 18.91 -7.46 5.15
CA GLU A 112 20.13 -7.55 4.34
C GLU A 112 19.91 -8.45 3.11
N PRO A 113 20.59 -8.18 1.98
CA PRO A 113 20.60 -9.09 0.85
C PRO A 113 21.10 -10.47 1.29
N ASP A 114 20.44 -11.54 0.84
CA ASP A 114 20.96 -12.88 1.06
C ASP A 114 22.36 -12.97 0.39
N PRO A 115 23.37 -13.59 1.04
CA PRO A 115 24.71 -13.67 0.48
C PRO A 115 24.67 -14.38 -0.87
N GLU A 116 25.38 -13.82 -1.86
CA GLU A 116 25.47 -14.39 -3.19
C GLU A 116 26.06 -15.82 -3.09
N PRO A 117 25.46 -16.84 -3.73
CA PRO A 117 25.96 -18.20 -3.64
C PRO A 117 27.41 -18.25 -4.15
N ALA A 118 28.30 -18.82 -3.35
CA ALA A 118 29.76 -18.84 -3.59
C ALA A 118 30.15 -19.45 -4.95
N ASP A 119 29.25 -20.25 -5.51
CA ASP A 119 29.41 -21.03 -6.73
C ASP A 119 29.42 -20.15 -8.01
N GLU A 120 28.94 -18.90 -7.96
CA GLU A 120 28.96 -17.97 -9.11
C GLU A 120 30.28 -17.18 -9.24
N ILE A 121 31.19 -17.30 -8.28
CA ILE A 121 32.48 -16.57 -8.29
C ILE A 121 33.55 -17.32 -9.11
N GLU A 122 33.35 -18.61 -9.41
CA GLU A 122 34.34 -19.48 -10.08
C GLU A 122 34.03 -19.81 -11.56
N ALA A 123 33.01 -19.18 -12.18
CA ALA A 123 32.61 -19.45 -13.58
C ALA A 123 33.11 -18.40 -14.58
#